data_AF-A0A2P5EJ86-F1
#
_entry.id   AF-A0A2P5EJ86-F1
#
_cell.length_a   1.000
_cell.length_b   1.000
_cell.length_c   1.000
_cell.angle_alpha   90.00
_cell.angle_beta   90.00
_cell.angle_gamma   90.00
#
_symmetry.space_group_name_H-M   'P 1'
#
loop_
_entity.id
_entity.type
_entity.pdbx_description
1 polymer ?
#
loop_
_entity_poly.entity_id
_entity_poly.type
_entity_poly.pdbx_seq_one_letter_code
_entity_poly.pdbx_strand_id
1 'polypeptide(L)'
;AGEIRLLAKRNADNRVAIAEAGAIPLLVTLLSTPDSCTQEHAVTALLYLSICEDNKGIIVSSGAVPSIVHVLKKGSRYSKG
;
A
#
# COMPACT_ATOMS: atom_id res chain seq x y z
N ALA A 1 -2.34 -8.98 -1.94
CA ALA A 1 -1.74 -7.93 -1.09
C ALA A 1 -1.08 -8.47 0.18
N GLY A 2 -1.69 -9.41 0.91
CA GLY A 2 -1.15 -9.92 2.19
C GLY A 2 0.27 -10.49 2.12
N GLU A 3 0.58 -11.30 1.10
CA GLU A 3 1.94 -11.83 0.90
C GLU A 3 2.94 -10.76 0.48
N ILE A 4 2.55 -9.86 -0.44
CA ILE A 4 3.36 -8.72 -0.86
C ILE A 4 3.77 -7.86 0.34
N ARG A 5 2.84 -7.60 1.27
CA ARG A 5 3.13 -6.92 2.55
C ARG A 5 4.24 -7.62 3.33
N LEU A 6 4.18 -8.95 3.46
CA LEU A 6 5.17 -9.72 4.22
C LEU A 6 6.54 -9.74 3.52
N LEU A 7 6.58 -9.83 2.19
CA LEU A 7 7.82 -9.77 1.43
C LEU A 7 8.49 -8.39 1.52
N ALA A 8 7.71 -7.31 1.38
CA ALA A 8 8.20 -5.94 1.49
C ALA A 8 8.74 -5.61 2.90
N LYS A 9 8.13 -6.19 3.95
CA LYS A 9 8.59 -6.05 5.34
C LYS A 9 10.00 -6.59 5.58
N ARG A 10 10.38 -7.67 4.89
CA ARG A 10 11.55 -8.48 5.24
C ARG A 10 12.88 -7.90 4.78
N ASN A 11 12.98 -7.41 3.54
CA ASN A 11 14.27 -6.99 2.96
C ASN A 11 14.09 -5.80 1.99
N ALA A 12 15.13 -4.98 1.87
CA ALA A 12 15.25 -3.90 0.89
C ALA A 12 15.19 -4.38 -0.55
N ASP A 13 15.89 -5.47 -0.89
CA ASP A 13 15.91 -5.99 -2.27
C ASP A 13 14.51 -6.41 -2.72
N ASN A 14 13.71 -6.98 -1.81
CA ASN A 14 12.32 -7.30 -2.09
C ASN A 14 11.51 -6.04 -2.40
N ARG A 15 11.76 -4.92 -1.72
CA ARG A 15 11.03 -3.67 -1.97
C ARG A 15 11.31 -3.14 -3.37
N VAL A 16 12.55 -3.24 -3.84
CA VAL A 16 12.94 -2.85 -5.20
C VAL A 16 12.30 -3.80 -6.22
N ALA A 17 12.50 -5.11 -6.06
CA ALA A 17 11.97 -6.12 -6.99
C ALA A 17 10.43 -6.06 -7.10
N ILE A 18 9.71 -5.83 -5.99
CA ILE A 18 8.26 -5.67 -5.99
C ILE A 18 7.84 -4.42 -6.78
N ALA A 19 8.58 -3.32 -6.65
CA ALA A 19 8.31 -2.09 -7.38
C ALA A 19 8.57 -2.25 -8.88
N GLU A 20 9.71 -2.84 -9.25
CA GLU A 20 10.09 -3.15 -10.64
C GLU A 20 9.10 -4.12 -11.30
N ALA A 21 8.55 -5.06 -10.54
CA ALA A 21 7.47 -5.95 -11.00
C ALA A 21 6.12 -5.24 -11.21
N GLY A 22 6.03 -3.92 -11.01
CA GLY A 22 4.82 -3.14 -11.24
C GLY A 22 3.75 -3.30 -10.17
N ALA A 23 4.09 -3.78 -8.97
CA ALA A 23 3.11 -4.02 -7.93
C ALA A 23 2.52 -2.75 -7.32
N ILE A 24 3.25 -1.62 -7.33
CA ILE A 24 2.83 -0.38 -6.66
C ILE A 24 1.50 0.16 -7.22
N PRO A 25 1.32 0.37 -8.54
CA PRO A 25 0.02 0.79 -9.10
C PRO A 25 -1.11 -0.17 -8.74
N LEU A 26 -0.86 -1.49 -8.79
CA LEU A 26 -1.86 -2.50 -8.45
C LEU A 26 -2.26 -2.41 -6.98
N LEU A 27 -1.30 -2.24 -6.07
CA LEU A 27 -1.60 -2.03 -4.64
C LEU A 27 -2.44 -0.77 -4.42
N VAL A 28 -2.21 0.30 -5.19
CA VAL A 28 -3.06 1.51 -5.12
C VAL A 28 -4.48 1.22 -5.58
N THR A 29 -4.69 0.44 -6.65
CA THR A 29 -6.05 0.07 -7.08
C THR A 29 -6.81 -0.74 -6.03
N LEU A 30 -6.11 -1.55 -5.24
CA LEU A 30 -6.71 -2.33 -4.15
C LEU A 30 -7.24 -1.45 -3.00
N LEU A 31 -6.81 -0.20 -2.89
CA LEU A 31 -7.36 0.73 -1.90
C LEU A 31 -8.82 1.11 -2.19
N SER A 32 -9.28 0.96 -3.43
CA SER A 32 -10.65 1.27 -3.83
C SER A 32 -11.60 0.07 -3.68
N THR A 33 -11.11 -1.11 -3.27
CA THR A 33 -11.99 -2.29 -3.09
C THR A 33 -12.88 -2.13 -1.85
N PRO A 34 -14.06 -2.76 -1.82
CA PRO A 34 -14.94 -2.70 -0.64
C PRO A 34 -14.38 -3.46 0.58
N ASP A 35 -13.52 -4.45 0.36
CA ASP A 35 -12.94 -5.32 1.39
C ASP A 35 -11.90 -4.60 2.26
N SER A 36 -12.21 -4.43 3.53
CA SER A 36 -11.36 -3.69 4.48
C SER A 36 -10.03 -4.40 4.75
N CYS A 37 -10.02 -5.73 4.78
CA CYS A 37 -8.82 -6.53 4.98
C CYS A 37 -7.83 -6.32 3.84
N THR A 38 -8.31 -6.32 2.60
CA THR A 38 -7.54 -6.03 1.39
C THR A 38 -7.00 -4.60 1.40
N GLN A 39 -7.83 -3.63 1.78
CA GLN A 39 -7.39 -2.24 1.94
C GLN A 39 -6.26 -2.12 2.97
N GLU A 40 -6.40 -2.73 4.16
CA GLU A 40 -5.38 -2.72 5.21
C GLU A 40 -4.07 -3.36 4.74
N HIS A 41 -4.17 -4.52 4.07
CA HIS A 41 -3.02 -5.19 3.47
C HIS A 41 -2.31 -4.32 2.44
N ALA A 42 -3.06 -3.62 1.58
CA ALA A 42 -2.51 -2.73 0.57
C ALA A 42 -1.85 -1.49 1.18
N VAL A 43 -2.49 -0.83 2.15
CA VAL A 43 -1.90 0.31 2.88
C VAL A 43 -0.60 -0.11 3.55
N THR A 44 -0.59 -1.25 4.24
CA THR A 44 0.59 -1.73 4.96
C THR A 44 1.70 -2.15 4.00
N ALA A 45 1.37 -2.74 2.85
CA ALA A 45 2.36 -3.03 1.81
C ALA A 45 3.00 -1.75 1.26
N LEU A 46 2.18 -0.73 0.94
CA LEU A 46 2.67 0.58 0.48
C LEU A 46 3.54 1.28 1.54
N LEU A 47 3.20 1.15 2.83
CA LEU A 47 4.02 1.61 3.94
C LEU A 47 5.40 0.92 3.96
N TYR A 48 5.45 -0.41 3.83
CA TYR A 48 6.74 -1.08 3.80
C TYR A 48 7.55 -0.73 2.56
N LEU A 49 6.90 -0.60 1.39
CA LEU A 49 7.57 -0.21 0.15
C LEU A 49 8.15 1.21 0.22
N SER A 50 7.49 2.15 0.92
CA SER A 50 7.97 3.53 1.05
C SER A 50 9.19 3.71 1.96
N ILE A 51 9.62 2.66 2.68
CA ILE A 51 10.90 2.65 3.41
C ILE A 51 12.08 2.73 2.42
N CYS A 52 11.90 2.29 1.18
CA CYS A 52 12.87 2.51 0.10
C CYS A 52 12.59 3.88 -0.56
N GLU A 53 13.59 4.75 -0.61
CA GLU A 53 13.45 6.09 -1.21
C GLU A 53 13.07 6.03 -2.69
N ASP A 54 13.65 5.11 -3.45
CA ASP A 54 13.41 4.95 -4.89
C ASP A 54 11.93 4.64 -5.20
N ASN A 55 11.24 3.99 -4.26
CA ASN A 55 9.83 3.64 -4.41
C ASN A 55 8.89 4.81 -4.15
N LYS A 56 9.32 5.83 -3.37
CA LYS A 56 8.41 6.92 -2.94
C LYS A 56 7.87 7.71 -4.12
N GLY A 57 8.71 7.99 -5.12
CA GLY A 57 8.30 8.69 -6.34
C GLY A 57 7.16 7.95 -7.04
N ILE A 58 7.31 6.62 -7.21
CA ILE A 58 6.33 5.76 -7.86
C ILE A 58 5.04 5.68 -7.05
N ILE A 59 5.13 5.60 -5.72
CA ILE A 59 3.96 5.57 -4.82
C ILE A 59 3.14 6.86 -4.96
N VAL A 60 3.82 8.02 -4.97
CA VAL A 60 3.15 9.32 -5.11
C VAL A 60 2.56 9.48 -6.50
N SER A 61 3.31 9.17 -7.56
CA SER A 61 2.84 9.29 -8.94
C SER A 61 1.70 8.32 -9.27
N SER A 62 1.60 7.20 -8.56
CA SER A 62 0.48 6.25 -8.67
C SER A 62 -0.81 6.74 -7.99
N GLY A 63 -0.78 7.90 -7.33
CA GLY A 63 -1.96 8.46 -6.65
C GLY A 63 -2.29 7.79 -5.32
N ALA A 64 -1.31 7.20 -4.63
CA ALA A 64 -1.55 6.48 -3.38
C ALA A 64 -2.07 7.38 -2.25
N VAL A 65 -1.56 8.61 -2.14
CA VAL A 65 -1.85 9.53 -1.03
C VAL A 65 -3.35 9.81 -0.84
N PRO A 66 -4.10 10.30 -1.87
CA PRO A 66 -5.54 10.54 -1.71
C PRO A 66 -6.32 9.27 -1.37
N SER A 67 -5.94 8.13 -1.96
CA SER A 67 -6.59 6.83 -1.71
C SER A 67 -6.37 6.35 -0.27
N ILE A 68 -5.16 6.48 0.27
CA ILE A 68 -4.85 6.14 1.66
C ILE A 68 -5.65 7.03 2.62
N VAL A 69 -5.70 8.35 2.37
CA VAL A 69 -6.50 9.28 3.18
C VAL A 69 -7.99 8.89 3.17
N HIS A 70 -8.53 8.49 2.03
CA HIS A 70 -9.90 8.00 1.94
C HIS A 70 -10.14 6.76 2.81
N VAL A 71 -9.26 5.75 2.71
CA VAL A 71 -9.34 4.51 3.51
C VAL A 71 -9.31 4.84 5.01
N LEU A 72 -8.40 5.71 5.45
CA LEU A 72 -8.29 6.12 6.86
C LEU A 72 -9.55 6.82 7.38
N LYS A 73 -10.14 7.72 6.58
CA LYS A 73 -11.41 8.40 6.91
C LYS A 73 -12.60 7.44 6.98
N LYS A 74 -12.59 6.35 6.20
CA LYS A 74 -13.59 5.29 6.27
C LYS A 74 -13.40 4.46 7.55
N GLY A 75 -12.18 3.98 7.82
CA GLY A 75 -11.87 3.16 9.00
C GLY A 75 -12.13 3.87 10.34
N SER A 76 -11.78 5.15 10.43
CA SER A 76 -12.00 5.96 11.65
C SER A 76 -13.48 6.13 12.03
N ARG A 77 -14.42 5.97 11.08
CA ARG A 77 -15.85 6.00 11.36
C ARG A 77 -16.38 4.70 11.98
N TYR A 78 -15.68 3.59 11.79
CA TYR A 78 -16.06 2.29 12.36
C TYR A 78 -15.45 2.01 13.73
N SER A 79 -14.41 2.75 14.15
CA SER A 79 -13.80 2.64 15.48
C SER A 79 -14.47 3.51 16.54
N LYS A 80 -15.57 4.19 16.20
CA LYS A 80 -16.43 4.92 17.14
C LYS A 80 -17.75 4.16 17.27
N GLY A 81 -17.71 3.06 18.00
CA GLY A 81 -18.85 2.26 18.42
C GLY A 81 -18.53 1.64 19.76
#